data_AF-A0AAC9MUF6-F1
#
_entry.id   AF-A0AAC9MUF6-F1
#
_cell.length_a   1.000
_cell.length_b   1.000
_cell.length_c   1.000
_cell.angle_alpha   90.00
_cell.angle_beta   90.00
_cell.angle_gamma   90.00
#
_symmetry.space_group_name_H-M   'P 1'
#
loop_
_entity.id
_entity.type
_entity.pdbx_description
1 polymer ?
#
loop_
_entity_poly.entity_id
_entity_poly.type
_entity_poly.pdbx_seq_one_letter_code
_entity_poly.pdbx_strand_id
1 'polypeptide(L)'
;MKICLDPEFSQSNQQLARSLTVLAALGLEEAGFKPYLSAQNFMNTLDRINLINHLDVDCIITFIITNFENDWQRLRGFYPPGATRFGETIVRNLAEAVPTALNEEAYPDTLVNHCGMPLLRLTKSPHVLVIANGIDVAPLARGIVDGIKEYFKEDF
;
A
#
# COMPACT_ATOMS: atom_id res chain seq x y z
N MET A 1 -12.98 10.38 -6.03
CA MET A 1 -12.34 9.56 -5.00
C MET A 1 -10.86 9.93 -4.92
N LYS A 2 -10.36 10.20 -3.72
CA LYS A 2 -9.00 10.63 -3.38
C LYS A 2 -8.25 9.48 -2.71
N ILE A 3 -7.11 9.08 -3.24
CA ILE A 3 -6.36 7.89 -2.80
C ILE A 3 -5.00 8.34 -2.28
N CYS A 4 -4.61 7.97 -1.06
CA CYS A 4 -3.25 8.23 -0.59
C CYS A 4 -2.33 7.05 -0.92
N LEU A 5 -1.27 7.32 -1.66
CA LEU A 5 -0.15 6.40 -1.87
C LEU A 5 0.98 6.82 -0.94
N ASP A 6 1.34 5.90 -0.04
CA ASP A 6 2.21 6.19 1.09
C ASP A 6 3.51 5.34 1.08
N PRO A 7 4.53 5.74 0.30
CA PRO A 7 5.79 5.00 0.20
C PRO A 7 6.64 5.11 1.48
N GLU A 8 7.13 3.97 1.99
CA GLU A 8 8.25 3.95 2.94
C GLU A 8 9.58 4.05 2.20
N PHE A 9 10.32 5.13 2.47
CA PHE A 9 11.67 5.32 1.93
C PHE A 9 12.76 4.94 2.92
N SER A 10 13.66 4.07 2.47
CA SER A 10 14.96 3.80 3.06
C SER A 10 16.06 4.00 2.01
N GLN A 11 17.32 4.06 2.43
CA GLN A 11 18.44 4.22 1.49
C GLN A 11 18.53 3.07 0.47
N SER A 12 18.09 1.87 0.83
CA SER A 12 18.21 0.68 -0.02
C SER A 12 17.02 0.46 -0.95
N ASN A 13 15.89 1.17 -0.77
CA ASN A 13 14.69 0.95 -1.57
C ASN A 13 14.11 2.19 -2.26
N GLN A 14 14.78 3.35 -2.15
CA GLN A 14 14.23 4.63 -2.58
C GLN A 14 13.81 4.64 -4.06
N GLN A 15 14.61 4.05 -4.95
CA GLN A 15 14.28 4.02 -6.38
C GLN A 15 13.07 3.14 -6.67
N LEU A 16 12.98 1.97 -6.03
CA LEU A 16 11.85 1.05 -6.19
C LEU A 16 10.55 1.68 -5.68
N ALA A 17 10.60 2.29 -4.49
CA ALA A 17 9.46 2.98 -3.91
C ALA A 17 8.98 4.13 -4.81
N ARG A 18 9.88 4.92 -5.38
CA ARG A 18 9.54 5.99 -6.34
C ARG A 18 8.89 5.43 -7.61
N SER A 19 9.48 4.41 -8.22
CA SER A 19 8.93 3.80 -9.44
C SER A 19 7.53 3.24 -9.21
N LEU A 20 7.32 2.50 -8.13
CA LEU A 20 5.99 1.97 -7.77
C LEU A 20 4.99 3.12 -7.56
N THR A 21 5.38 4.16 -6.83
CA THR A 21 4.53 5.33 -6.56
C THR A 21 4.06 5.99 -7.86
N VAL A 22 4.98 6.24 -8.80
CA VAL A 22 4.66 6.92 -10.07
C VAL A 22 3.76 6.06 -10.94
N LEU A 23 4.08 4.77 -11.10
CA LEU A 23 3.28 3.86 -11.93
C LEU A 23 1.86 3.68 -11.37
N ALA A 24 1.73 3.52 -10.06
CA ALA A 24 0.42 3.40 -9.42
C ALA A 24 -0.38 4.70 -9.52
N ALA A 25 0.26 5.87 -9.33
CA ALA A 25 -0.41 7.16 -9.45
C ALA A 25 -0.97 7.39 -10.86
N LEU A 26 -0.16 7.13 -11.90
CA LEU A 26 -0.61 7.26 -13.30
C LEU A 26 -1.79 6.32 -13.60
N GLY A 27 -1.70 5.05 -13.20
CA GLY A 27 -2.79 4.09 -13.42
C GLY A 27 -4.08 4.45 -12.66
N LEU A 28 -3.96 5.08 -11.49
CA LEU A 28 -5.10 5.60 -10.73
C LEU A 28 -5.74 6.81 -11.43
N GLU A 29 -4.94 7.74 -11.97
CA GLU A 29 -5.43 8.89 -12.73
C GLU A 29 -6.18 8.46 -13.99
N GLU A 30 -5.61 7.51 -14.75
CA GLU A 30 -6.27 6.91 -15.92
C GLU A 30 -7.59 6.23 -15.57
N ALA A 31 -7.69 5.68 -14.37
CA ALA A 31 -8.90 5.05 -13.84
C ALA A 31 -9.90 6.05 -13.22
N GLY A 32 -9.62 7.36 -13.24
CA GLY A 32 -10.51 8.41 -12.75
C GLY A 32 -10.39 8.71 -11.25
N PHE A 33 -9.36 8.19 -10.58
CA PHE A 33 -9.07 8.49 -9.18
C PHE A 33 -8.09 9.66 -9.05
N LYS A 34 -8.06 10.32 -7.88
CA LYS A 34 -7.14 11.41 -7.57
C LYS A 34 -6.08 10.92 -6.58
N PRO A 35 -4.86 10.54 -7.02
CA PRO A 35 -3.81 10.11 -6.12
C PRO A 35 -3.21 11.31 -5.35
N TYR A 36 -2.85 11.06 -4.10
CA TYR A 36 -2.06 11.96 -3.23
C TYR A 36 -0.86 11.20 -2.73
N LEU A 37 0.27 11.90 -2.63
CA LEU A 37 1.51 11.36 -2.11
C LEU A 37 1.76 11.98 -0.74
N SER A 38 1.81 11.14 0.29
CA SER A 38 2.15 11.54 1.66
C SER A 38 3.65 11.73 1.87
N ALA A 39 4.50 11.27 0.95
CA ALA A 39 5.93 11.50 1.02
C ALA A 39 6.59 11.46 -0.37
N GLN A 40 7.55 12.36 -0.60
CA GLN A 40 8.49 12.28 -1.74
C GLN A 40 9.93 11.91 -1.29
N ASN A 41 10.18 11.98 0.02
CA ASN A 41 11.43 11.68 0.71
C ASN A 41 11.12 11.11 2.11
N PHE A 42 12.15 10.65 2.84
CA PHE A 42 11.97 10.20 4.23
C PHE A 42 11.27 11.26 5.10
N MET A 43 10.25 10.84 5.84
CA MET A 43 9.47 11.65 6.77
C MET A 43 9.25 10.84 8.05
N ASN A 44 9.35 11.48 9.22
CA ASN A 44 9.08 10.77 10.47
C ASN A 44 7.59 10.37 10.57
N THR A 45 7.30 9.34 11.37
CA THR A 45 5.97 8.72 11.46
C THR A 45 4.88 9.69 11.92
N LEU A 46 5.16 10.60 12.87
CA LEU A 46 4.16 11.52 13.40
C LEU A 46 3.77 12.60 12.38
N ASP A 47 4.75 13.21 11.71
CA ASP A 47 4.49 14.20 10.67
C ASP A 47 3.73 13.59 9.49
N ARG A 48 4.06 12.34 9.14
CA ARG A 48 3.39 11.58 8.09
C ARG A 48 1.94 11.28 8.43
N ILE A 49 1.65 10.86 9.68
CA ILE A 49 0.28 10.68 10.18
C ILE A 49 -0.49 12.00 10.13
N ASN A 50 0.13 13.09 10.59
CA ASN A 50 -0.49 14.41 10.58
C ASN A 50 -0.84 14.81 9.15
N LEU A 51 0.11 14.70 8.21
CA LEU A 51 -0.12 15.03 6.81
C LEU A 51 -1.28 14.21 6.22
N ILE A 52 -1.24 12.88 6.34
CA ILE A 52 -2.28 11.99 5.81
C ILE A 52 -3.67 12.36 6.35
N ASN A 53 -3.78 12.63 7.66
CA ASN A 53 -5.04 13.01 8.29
C ASN A 53 -5.57 14.39 7.84
N HIS A 54 -4.73 15.25 7.26
CA HIS A 54 -5.15 16.53 6.66
C HIS A 54 -5.51 16.42 5.18
N LEU A 55 -5.09 15.36 4.48
CA LEU A 55 -5.36 15.19 3.04
C LEU A 55 -6.83 14.86 2.72
N ASP A 56 -7.62 14.45 3.73
CA ASP A 56 -9.03 14.10 3.57
C ASP A 56 -9.22 13.09 2.42
N VAL A 57 -8.60 11.92 2.56
CA VAL A 57 -8.56 10.85 1.55
C VAL A 57 -9.56 9.74 1.84
N ASP A 58 -10.03 9.06 0.80
CA ASP A 58 -11.02 7.97 0.92
C ASP A 58 -10.37 6.65 1.37
N CYS A 59 -9.10 6.43 1.04
CA CYS A 59 -8.31 5.31 1.54
C CYS A 59 -6.80 5.56 1.43
N ILE A 60 -6.02 4.72 2.10
CA ILE A 60 -4.55 4.83 2.20
C ILE A 60 -3.92 3.48 1.88
N ILE A 61 -2.92 3.48 1.02
CA ILE A 61 -2.07 2.32 0.77
C ILE A 61 -0.64 2.70 1.14
N THR A 62 -0.16 2.16 2.25
CA THR A 62 1.26 2.23 2.60
C THR A 62 1.99 1.07 1.97
N PHE A 63 3.15 1.30 1.39
CA PHE A 63 3.95 0.22 0.82
C PHE A 63 5.43 0.33 1.20
N ILE A 64 5.96 -0.83 1.60
CA ILE A 64 7.37 -1.09 1.81
C ILE A 64 7.78 -2.07 0.71
N ILE A 65 8.53 -1.57 -0.26
CA ILE A 65 9.12 -2.42 -1.30
C ILE A 65 10.60 -2.64 -0.99
N THR A 66 11.08 -3.86 -1.11
CA THR A 66 12.49 -4.22 -0.89
C THR A 66 12.97 -5.19 -1.97
N ASN A 67 14.28 -5.25 -2.15
CA ASN A 67 14.92 -6.23 -3.02
C ASN A 67 16.11 -6.85 -2.27
N PHE A 68 15.82 -7.58 -1.19
CA PHE A 68 16.86 -8.28 -0.46
C PHE A 68 17.38 -9.47 -1.28
N GLU A 69 18.69 -9.71 -1.24
CA GLU A 69 19.42 -10.74 -2.01
C GLU A 69 19.04 -12.19 -1.70
N ASN A 70 18.09 -12.42 -0.78
CA ASN A 70 17.57 -13.75 -0.51
C ASN A 70 16.39 -13.96 -1.47
N ASP A 71 16.47 -14.95 -2.36
CA ASP A 71 15.59 -15.32 -3.49
C ASP A 71 14.07 -15.50 -3.19
N TRP A 72 13.54 -14.94 -2.11
CA TRP A 72 12.19 -15.14 -1.65
C TRP A 72 11.32 -13.93 -2.00
N GLN A 73 10.49 -14.13 -3.02
CA GLN A 73 9.38 -13.24 -3.31
C GLN A 73 8.30 -13.39 -2.25
N ARG A 74 7.97 -12.30 -1.56
CA ARG A 74 6.96 -12.28 -0.49
C ARG A 74 6.07 -11.08 -0.62
N LEU A 75 4.77 -11.29 -0.43
CA LEU A 75 3.76 -10.26 -0.35
C LEU A 75 3.01 -10.42 0.98
N ARG A 76 3.03 -9.38 1.81
CA ARG A 76 2.29 -9.35 3.08
C ARG A 76 1.44 -8.10 3.18
N GLY A 77 0.22 -8.27 3.66
CA GLY A 77 -0.71 -7.18 3.93
C GLY A 77 -1.11 -7.12 5.39
N PHE A 78 -1.13 -5.90 5.95
CA PHE A 78 -1.59 -5.61 7.29
C PHE A 78 -2.63 -4.50 7.25
N TYR A 79 -3.74 -4.67 7.92
CA TYR A 79 -4.83 -3.69 7.94
C TYR A 79 -5.56 -3.72 9.29
N PRO A 80 -6.04 -2.57 9.80
CA PRO A 80 -6.81 -2.51 11.03
C PRO A 80 -8.15 -3.27 10.88
N PRO A 81 -8.79 -3.73 11.97
CA PRO A 81 -10.02 -4.54 11.88
C PRO A 81 -11.18 -3.78 11.23
N GLY A 82 -11.19 -2.45 11.31
CA GLY A 82 -12.18 -1.60 10.64
C GLY A 82 -11.99 -1.48 9.12
N ALA A 83 -10.89 -1.99 8.57
CA ALA A 83 -10.55 -1.92 7.15
C ALA A 83 -10.44 -3.31 6.50
N THR A 84 -11.03 -4.36 7.09
CA THR A 84 -10.92 -5.75 6.59
C THR A 84 -11.27 -5.89 5.11
N ARG A 85 -12.45 -5.39 4.67
CA ARG A 85 -12.83 -5.43 3.24
C ARG A 85 -11.75 -4.80 2.37
N PHE A 86 -11.34 -3.58 2.72
CA PHE A 86 -10.34 -2.85 1.95
C PHE A 86 -9.00 -3.60 1.89
N GLY A 87 -8.48 -4.03 3.05
CA GLY A 87 -7.22 -4.74 3.15
C GLY A 87 -7.22 -6.05 2.37
N GLU A 88 -8.25 -6.87 2.50
CA GLU A 88 -8.38 -8.15 1.77
C GLU A 88 -8.48 -7.93 0.26
N THR A 89 -9.29 -6.96 -0.19
CA THR A 89 -9.41 -6.65 -1.63
C THR A 89 -8.07 -6.22 -2.22
N ILE A 90 -7.32 -5.33 -1.55
CA ILE A 90 -6.03 -4.88 -2.04
C ILE A 90 -5.02 -6.02 -2.07
N VAL A 91 -4.89 -6.80 -0.99
CA VAL A 91 -3.91 -7.88 -0.91
C VAL A 91 -4.18 -8.97 -1.94
N ARG A 92 -5.46 -9.33 -2.14
CA ARG A 92 -5.83 -10.32 -3.16
C ARG A 92 -5.50 -9.84 -4.58
N ASN A 93 -5.81 -8.59 -4.93
CA ASN A 93 -5.49 -8.06 -6.26
C ASN A 93 -3.97 -7.96 -6.50
N LEU A 94 -3.19 -7.66 -5.46
CA LEU A 94 -1.72 -7.66 -5.53
C LEU A 94 -1.17 -9.08 -5.75
N ALA A 95 -1.72 -10.07 -5.07
CA ALA A 95 -1.38 -11.48 -5.24
C ALA A 95 -1.66 -11.96 -6.67
N GLU A 96 -2.87 -11.69 -7.18
CA GLU A 96 -3.26 -12.04 -8.55
C GLU A 96 -2.37 -11.38 -9.61
N ALA A 97 -1.93 -10.13 -9.35
CA ALA A 97 -1.04 -9.42 -10.25
C ALA A 97 0.40 -9.95 -10.23
N VAL A 98 0.82 -10.65 -9.17
CA VAL A 98 2.18 -11.15 -8.92
C VAL A 98 2.15 -12.66 -8.62
N PRO A 99 1.78 -13.51 -9.60
CA PRO A 99 1.55 -14.93 -9.37
C PRO A 99 2.81 -15.74 -9.01
N THR A 100 3.99 -15.13 -9.08
CA THR A 100 5.26 -15.76 -8.70
C THR A 100 5.62 -15.57 -7.22
N ALA A 101 4.83 -14.79 -6.47
CA ALA A 101 5.05 -14.62 -5.04
C ALA A 101 4.90 -15.97 -4.31
N LEU A 102 5.97 -16.43 -3.67
CA LEU A 102 6.04 -17.78 -3.08
C LEU A 102 5.23 -17.91 -1.79
N ASN A 103 4.89 -16.79 -1.14
CA ASN A 103 4.10 -16.76 0.09
C ASN A 103 3.25 -15.48 0.13
N GLU A 104 1.95 -15.67 0.27
CA GLU A 104 0.94 -14.62 0.44
C GLU A 104 0.34 -14.73 1.83
N GLU A 105 0.36 -13.63 2.57
CA GLU A 105 -0.23 -13.60 3.90
C GLU A 105 -0.99 -12.28 4.10
N ALA A 106 -2.32 -12.39 4.21
CA ALA A 106 -3.21 -11.31 4.61
C ALA A 106 -3.52 -11.46 6.10
N TYR A 107 -3.10 -10.49 6.90
CA TYR A 107 -3.28 -10.55 8.34
C TYR A 107 -4.27 -9.47 8.81
N PRO A 108 -5.47 -9.84 9.31
CA PRO A 108 -6.23 -8.92 10.16
C PRO A 108 -5.38 -8.59 11.41
N ASP A 109 -5.47 -7.33 11.86
CA ASP A 109 -4.68 -6.65 12.91
C ASP A 109 -4.53 -7.35 14.29
N THR A 110 -4.90 -8.62 14.46
CA THR A 110 -4.77 -9.34 15.73
C THR A 110 -3.32 -9.75 16.04
N LEU A 111 -2.43 -9.79 15.03
CA LEU A 111 -1.01 -10.13 15.17
C LEU A 111 -0.07 -8.90 15.24
N VAL A 112 -0.60 -7.69 15.10
CA VAL A 112 0.16 -6.43 14.95
C VAL A 112 0.58 -5.81 16.28
N ASN A 113 0.26 -6.45 17.41
CA ASN A 113 0.74 -6.02 18.73
C ASN A 113 2.28 -6.08 18.88
N HIS A 114 3.02 -6.63 17.91
CA HIS A 114 4.47 -6.77 17.99
C HIS A 114 5.31 -5.82 17.13
N CYS A 115 4.74 -5.07 16.19
CA CYS A 115 5.55 -4.23 15.29
C CYS A 115 4.90 -2.86 15.00
N GLY A 116 5.36 -1.80 15.68
CA GLY A 116 5.74 -0.53 15.05
C GLY A 116 4.82 0.20 14.06
N MET A 117 3.51 -0.03 14.03
CA MET A 117 2.63 0.59 13.02
C MET A 117 1.64 1.65 13.57
N PRO A 118 2.09 2.73 14.28
CA PRO A 118 1.23 3.87 14.59
C PRO A 118 0.46 4.42 13.40
N LEU A 119 1.02 4.30 12.18
CA LEU A 119 0.41 4.80 10.95
C LEU A 119 -0.91 4.08 10.61
N LEU A 120 -1.02 2.75 10.83
CA LEU A 120 -2.28 2.02 10.62
C LEU A 120 -3.34 2.37 11.67
N ARG A 121 -2.92 2.70 12.90
CA ARG A 121 -3.82 2.93 14.04
C ARG A 121 -4.33 4.35 14.15
N LEU A 122 -3.57 5.31 13.64
CA LEU A 122 -3.82 6.75 13.86
C LEU A 122 -4.33 7.48 12.60
N THR A 123 -4.42 6.79 11.46
CA THR A 123 -5.07 7.32 10.26
C THR A 123 -6.58 7.09 10.31
N LYS A 124 -7.36 8.07 9.83
CA LYS A 124 -8.84 8.00 9.88
C LYS A 124 -9.48 7.21 8.75
N SER A 125 -8.81 7.09 7.61
CA SER A 125 -9.34 6.41 6.41
C SER A 125 -9.00 4.91 6.43
N PRO A 126 -9.77 4.05 5.72
CA PRO A 126 -9.38 2.68 5.44
C PRO A 126 -7.94 2.61 4.96
N HIS A 127 -7.14 1.75 5.60
CA HIS A 127 -5.69 1.76 5.42
C HIS A 127 -5.15 0.33 5.37
N VAL A 128 -4.31 0.04 4.38
CA VAL A 128 -3.53 -1.19 4.28
C VAL A 128 -2.04 -0.86 4.17
N LEU A 129 -1.21 -1.62 4.89
CA LEU A 129 0.23 -1.66 4.72
C LEU A 129 0.59 -2.91 3.93
N VAL A 130 1.33 -2.72 2.84
CA VAL A 130 1.83 -3.78 1.98
C VAL A 130 3.34 -3.86 2.11
N ILE A 131 3.87 -5.06 2.34
CA ILE A 131 5.31 -5.36 2.29
C ILE A 131 5.55 -6.30 1.12
N ALA A 132 6.32 -5.82 0.14
CA ALA A 132 6.68 -6.57 -1.06
C ALA A 132 8.20 -6.72 -1.15
N ASN A 133 8.71 -7.95 -1.25
CA ASN A 133 10.14 -8.22 -1.42
C ASN A 133 10.42 -8.95 -2.73
N GLY A 134 11.40 -8.50 -3.52
CA GLY A 134 11.86 -9.19 -4.73
C GLY A 134 10.83 -9.22 -5.86
N ILE A 135 9.86 -8.31 -5.83
CA ILE A 135 8.74 -8.25 -6.77
C ILE A 135 8.92 -7.04 -7.70
N ASP A 136 8.61 -7.24 -8.99
CA ASP A 136 8.61 -6.17 -9.99
C ASP A 136 7.54 -5.10 -9.67
N VAL A 137 7.92 -3.84 -9.81
CA VAL A 137 7.09 -2.66 -9.53
C VAL A 137 5.89 -2.55 -10.47
N ALA A 138 6.01 -2.95 -11.73
CA ALA A 138 4.94 -2.76 -12.70
C ALA A 138 3.72 -3.66 -12.43
N PRO A 139 3.89 -4.97 -12.19
CA PRO A 139 2.80 -5.83 -11.72
C PRO A 139 2.16 -5.35 -10.41
N LEU A 140 2.96 -4.92 -9.43
CA LEU A 140 2.44 -4.36 -8.17
C LEU A 140 1.58 -3.11 -8.39
N ALA A 141 2.05 -2.18 -9.23
CA ALA A 141 1.30 -0.96 -9.54
C ALA A 141 -0.07 -1.29 -10.16
N ARG A 142 -0.12 -2.26 -11.08
CA ARG A 142 -1.38 -2.75 -11.65
C ARG A 142 -2.30 -3.34 -10.57
N GLY A 143 -1.78 -4.20 -9.70
CA GLY A 143 -2.55 -4.78 -8.59
C GLY A 143 -3.13 -3.73 -7.63
N ILE A 144 -2.40 -2.64 -7.36
CA ILE A 144 -2.92 -1.49 -6.61
C ILE A 144 -4.13 -0.88 -7.32
N VAL A 145 -3.99 -0.59 -8.61
CA VAL A 145 -5.05 0.07 -9.40
C VAL A 145 -6.29 -0.81 -9.50
N ASP A 146 -6.12 -2.11 -9.75
CA ASP A 146 -7.23 -3.05 -9.89
C ASP A 146 -7.94 -3.29 -8.55
N GLY A 147 -7.18 -3.39 -7.45
CA GLY A 147 -7.76 -3.47 -6.11
C GLY A 147 -8.55 -2.22 -5.72
N ILE A 148 -8.07 -1.02 -6.07
CA ILE A 148 -8.81 0.22 -5.86
C ILE A 148 -10.09 0.28 -6.70
N LYS A 149 -10.00 -0.07 -7.99
CA LYS A 149 -11.18 -0.15 -8.87
C LYS A 149 -12.22 -1.10 -8.31
N GLU A 150 -11.80 -2.28 -7.85
CA GLU A 150 -12.72 -3.27 -7.31
C GLU A 150 -13.39 -2.78 -6.02
N TYR A 151 -12.58 -2.30 -5.06
CA TYR A 151 -13.08 -1.85 -3.76
C TYR A 151 -14.17 -0.77 -3.89
N PHE A 152 -14.01 0.15 -4.85
CA PHE A 152 -14.99 1.23 -5.07
C PHE A 152 -16.07 0.89 -6.10
N LYS A 153 -15.94 -0.17 -6.91
CA LYS A 153 -17.00 -0.61 -7.83
C LYS A 153 -18.19 -1.23 -7.10
N GLU A 154 -17.96 -1.82 -5.93
CA GLU A 154 -19.04 -2.37 -5.10
C GLU A 154 -19.94 -1.29 -4.48
N ASP A 155 -19.56 -0.01 -4.57
CA ASP A 155 -20.29 1.12 -3.99
C ASP A 155 -21.13 1.89 -5.03
N PHE A 156 -21.24 1.40 -6.28
CA PHE A 156 -22.04 1.96 -7.38
C PHE A 156 -23.15 1.03 -7.88
#